data_AF-A0A7V9KNT8-F1
#
_entry.id   AF-A0A7V9KNT8-F1
#
_cell.length_a   1.000
_cell.length_b   1.000
_cell.length_c   1.000
_cell.angle_alpha   90.00
_cell.angle_beta   90.00
_cell.angle_gamma   90.00
#
_symmetry.space_group_name_H-M   'P 1'
#
loop_
_entity.id
_entity.type
_entity.pdbx_description
1 polymer ?
#
loop_
_entity_poly.entity_id
_entity_poly.type
_entity_poly.pdbx_seq_one_letter_code
_entity_poly.pdbx_strand_id
1 'polypeptide(L)' 'MLVVADVFSNGAASLVDVVHAPRNRQMLNDFQAALRRDAAFVPASMDRRPDTMRVVFAVQKVDVRERNF' A
#
# COMPACT_ATOMS: atom_id res chain seq x y z
N MET A 1 -5.32 10.29 -1.27
CA MET A 1 -5.97 9.26 -2.12
C MET A 1 -6.58 8.22 -1.20
N LEU A 2 -7.76 7.69 -1.51
CA LEU A 2 -8.33 6.54 -0.81
C LEU A 2 -8.42 5.33 -1.74
N VAL A 3 -7.89 4.20 -1.30
CA VAL A 3 -7.85 2.95 -2.08
C VAL A 3 -8.27 1.75 -1.25
N VAL A 4 -8.75 0.71 -1.94
CA VAL A 4 -8.97 -0.62 -1.38
C VAL A 4 -7.87 -1.54 -1.89
N ALA A 5 -7.29 -2.33 -1.00
CA ALA A 5 -6.31 -3.34 -1.35
C ALA A 5 -6.58 -4.65 -0.62
N ASP A 6 -6.20 -5.75 -1.27
CA ASP A 6 -6.09 -7.05 -0.61
C ASP A 6 -4.65 -7.22 -0.12
N VAL A 7 -4.51 -7.67 1.13
CA VAL A 7 -3.23 -8.00 1.78
C VAL A 7 -3.20 -9.50 2.03
N PHE A 8 -2.20 -10.17 1.48
CA PHE A 8 -2.05 -11.62 1.54
C PHE A 8 -1.20 -12.06 2.74
N SER A 9 -1.17 -13.37 2.97
CA SER A 9 -0.52 -14.00 4.12
C SER A 9 0.99 -13.78 4.16
N ASN A 10 1.61 -13.65 2.99
CA ASN A 10 3.04 -13.36 2.82
C ASN A 10 3.40 -11.86 2.95
N GLY A 11 2.42 -10.99 3.22
CA GLY A 11 2.63 -9.55 3.34
C GLY A 11 2.62 -8.78 2.02
N ALA A 12 2.48 -9.47 0.89
CA ALA A 12 2.23 -8.81 -0.40
C ALA A 12 0.84 -8.18 -0.40
N ALA A 13 0.67 -7.13 -1.20
CA ALA A 13 -0.60 -6.47 -1.35
C ALA A 13 -0.88 -6.09 -2.81
N SER A 14 -2.16 -6.08 -3.17
CA SER A 14 -2.62 -5.69 -4.49
C SER A 14 -3.74 -4.69 -4.40
N LEU A 15 -3.66 -3.64 -5.23
CA LEU A 15 -4.76 -2.70 -5.39
C LEU A 15 -5.98 -3.44 -5.96
N VAL A 16 -7.13 -3.22 -5.33
CA VAL A 16 -8.44 -3.74 -5.76
C VAL A 16 -9.27 -2.62 -6.37
N ASP A 17 -9.35 -1.47 -5.71
CA ASP A 17 -10.19 -0.36 -6.14
C ASP A 17 -9.66 1.01 -5.67
N VAL A 18 -10.13 2.08 -6.30
CA VAL A 18 -9.82 3.47 -5.97
C VAL A 18 -11.11 4.20 -5.59
N VAL A 19 -11.32 4.38 -4.29
CA VAL A 19 -12.48 5.09 -3.75
C VAL A 19 -12.40 6.59 -4.04
N HIS A 20 -11.20 7.16 -3.92
CA HIS A 20 -10.95 8.57 -4.22
C HIS A 20 -9.60 8.73 -4.91
N ALA A 21 -9.65 8.98 -6.21
CA ALA A 21 -8.49 9.16 -7.06
C ALA A 21 -7.61 10.35 -6.64
N PRO A 22 -6.27 10.26 -6.78
CA PRO A 22 -5.39 11.39 -6.55
C PRO A 22 -5.55 12.43 -7.66
N ARG A 23 -5.30 13.71 -7.35
CA ARG A 23 -5.23 14.78 -8.37
C ARG A 23 -4.15 14.47 -9.41
N ASN A 24 -3.01 13.94 -8.97
CA ASN A 24 -1.93 13.48 -9.84
C ASN A 24 -2.07 11.99 -10.10
N ARG A 25 -2.43 11.60 -11.33
CA ARG A 25 -2.58 10.19 -11.73
C ARG A 25 -1.29 9.38 -11.60
N GLN A 26 -0.12 10.03 -11.75
CA GLN A 26 1.17 9.35 -11.58
C GLN A 26 1.34 8.80 -10.16
N MET A 27 0.71 9.43 -9.15
CA MET A 27 0.73 8.93 -7.77
C MET A 27 0.11 7.54 -7.65
N LEU A 28 -0.94 7.22 -8.42
CA LEU A 28 -1.55 5.90 -8.39
C LEU A 28 -0.62 4.85 -9.02
N ASN A 29 0.02 5.19 -10.14
CA ASN A 29 0.99 4.32 -10.81
C ASN A 29 2.19 4.02 -9.90
N ASP A 30 2.75 5.07 -9.28
CA ASP A 30 3.86 4.95 -8.33
C ASP A 30 3.47 4.06 -7.14
N PHE A 31 2.25 4.24 -6.60
CA PHE A 31 1.75 3.44 -5.49
C PHE A 31 1.56 1.97 -5.87
N GLN A 32 0.99 1.68 -7.03
CA GLN A 32 0.85 0.31 -7.53
C GLN A 32 2.22 -0.35 -7.76
N ALA A 33 3.20 0.39 -8.28
CA ALA A 33 4.55 -0.10 -8.46
C ALA A 33 5.21 -0.41 -7.10
N ALA A 34 5.04 0.45 -6.11
CA ALA A 34 5.57 0.25 -4.76
C ALA A 34 4.98 -1.00 -4.08
N LEU A 35 3.65 -1.20 -4.17
CA LEU A 35 2.99 -2.40 -3.61
C LEU A 35 3.50 -3.72 -4.23
N ARG A 36 3.96 -3.68 -5.49
CA ARG A 36 4.49 -4.86 -6.20
C ARG A 36 5.96 -5.11 -5.94
N ARG A 37 6.73 -4.08 -5.58
CA ARG A 37 8.19 -4.16 -5.45
C ARG A 37 8.59 -5.00 -4.24
N ASP A 38 8.00 -4.70 -3.09
CA ASP A 38 8.32 -5.32 -1.81
C ASP A 38 7.04 -5.62 -1.03
N ALA A 39 7.11 -6.58 -0.09
CA ALA A 39 6.01 -6.84 0.82
C ALA A 39 5.76 -5.60 1.68
N ALA A 40 4.62 -4.94 1.46
CA ALA A 40 4.24 -3.72 2.17
C ALA A 40 3.78 -3.99 3.62
N PHE A 41 3.51 -5.25 3.96
CA PHE A 41 3.02 -5.66 5.27
C PHE A 41 3.86 -6.79 5.85
N VAL A 42 3.86 -6.87 7.18
CA VAL A 42 4.42 -8.00 7.91
C VAL A 42 3.65 -9.28 7.51
N PRO A 43 4.28 -10.47 7.44
CA PRO A 43 3.58 -11.74 7.21
C PRO A 43 2.50 -12.00 8.28
N ALA A 44 1.37 -12.60 7.87
CA ALA A 44 0.23 -12.85 8.76
C ALA A 44 0.57 -13.73 9.97
N SER A 45 1.59 -14.60 9.84
CA SER A 45 2.10 -15.44 10.93
C SER A 45 2.74 -14.64 12.07
N MET A 46 3.18 -13.41 11.83
CA MET A 46 3.86 -12.58 12.83
C MET A 46 2.93 -11.60 13.54
N ASP A 47 1.79 -11.22 12.94
CA ASP A 47 0.82 -10.29 13.53
C ASP A 47 -0.56 -10.93 13.83
N ARG A 48 -0.69 -12.26 13.64
CA ARG A 48 -1.87 -13.09 13.98
C ARG A 48 -3.17 -12.60 13.35
N ARG A 49 -3.10 -12.08 12.12
CA ARG A 49 -4.28 -11.72 11.33
C ARG A 49 -4.73 -12.88 10.41
N PRO A 50 -5.95 -12.83 9.83
CA PRO A 50 -6.38 -13.79 8.81
C PRO A 50 -5.48 -13.83 7.57
N ASP A 51 -5.47 -14.95 6.85
CA ASP A 51 -4.59 -15.16 5.69
C ASP A 51 -4.76 -14.12 4.57
N THR A 52 -5.96 -13.58 4.39
CA THR A 52 -6.20 -12.48 3.45
C THR A 52 -7.13 -11.48 4.10
N MET A 53 -6.76 -10.20 4.00
CA MET A 53 -7.56 -9.09 4.49
C MET A 53 -7.80 -8.07 3.39
N ARG A 54 -9.00 -7.51 3.38
CA ARG A 54 -9.33 -6.33 2.59
C ARG A 54 -9.25 -5.09 3.46
N VAL A 55 -8.47 -4.12 3.02
CA VAL A 55 -8.14 -2.91 3.79
C VAL A 55 -8.37 -1.66 2.97
N VAL A 56 -8.72 -0.57 3.65
CA VAL A 56 -8.88 0.76 3.06
C VAL A 56 -7.70 1.62 3.50
N PHE A 57 -6.95 2.17 2.56
CA PHE A 57 -5.84 3.06 2.85
C PHE A 57 -6.15 4.50 2.50
N ALA A 58 -5.89 5.40 3.44
CA ALA A 58 -5.72 6.83 3.17
C ALA A 58 -4.23 7.09 2.94
N VAL A 59 -3.85 7.33 1.69
CA VAL A 59 -2.45 7.48 1.27
C VAL A 59 -2.17 8.92 0.85
N GLN A 60 -1.02 9.43 1.30
CA GLN A 60 -0.46 10.72 0.90
C GLN A 60 1.02 10.54 0.56
N LYS A 61 1.44 11.04 -0.61
CA LYS A 61 2.86 11.09 -0.99
C LYS A 61 3.52 12.25 -0.26
N VAL A 62 4.64 11.98 0.40
CA VAL A 62 5.48 12.95 1.09
C VAL A 62 6.90 12.84 0.54
N ASP A 63 7.51 13.99 0.29
CA ASP A 63 8.90 14.09 -0.12
C ASP A 63 9.77 14.23 1.13
N VAL A 64 10.57 13.19 1.42
CA VAL A 64 11.46 13.16 2.57
C VAL A 64 12.84 13.59 2.09
N ARG A 65 13.26 14.80 2.47
CA ARG A 65 14.63 15.25 2.25
C ARG A 65 15.52 14.60 3.30
N GLU A 66 16.36 13.66 2.89
CA GLU A 66 17.42 13.13 3.75
C GLU A 66 18.35 14.28 4.15
N ARG A 67 18.30 14.68 5.42
CA ARG A 67 19.40 15.45 6.03
C ARG A 67 20.37 14.42 6.56
N ASN A 68 21.51 14.28 5.89
CA ASN A 68 22.65 13.55 6.42
C ASN A 68 23.10 14.25 7.71
N PHE A 69 23.07 13.54 8.83
CA PHE A 69 23.60 13.98 10.12
C PHE A 69 25.01 13.41 10.31
#